data_AF-A0A0C2FEJ1-F1
#
_entry.id   AF-A0A0C2FEJ1-F1
#
_cell.length_a   1.000
_cell.length_b   1.000
_cell.length_c   1.000
_cell.angle_alpha   90.00
_cell.angle_beta   90.00
_cell.angle_gamma   90.00
#
_symmetry.space_group_name_H-M   'P 1'
#
loop_
_entity.id
_entity.type
_entity.pdbx_description
1 polymer ?
#
loop_
_entity_poly.entity_id
_entity_poly.type
_entity_poly.pdbx_seq_one_letter_code
_entity_poly.pdbx_strand_id
1 'polypeptide(L)' 'MGSKCNDDPNMPQVGMIVTHKVGRWKVLRNIATGPFSDVFIIADVENSKRKYAMKCEKQEGNAR' A
#
# COMPACT_ATOMS: atom_id res chain seq x y z
N MET A 1 -13.75 1.19 10.04
CA MET A 1 -13.36 1.36 8.63
C MET A 1 -12.06 0.61 8.39
N GLY A 2 -12.15 -0.68 8.06
CA GLY A 2 -11.01 -1.50 7.64
C GLY A 2 -10.95 -1.51 6.11
N SER A 3 -9.74 -1.48 5.55
CA SER A 3 -9.54 -1.63 4.11
C SER A 3 -10.16 -2.96 3.67
N LYS A 4 -11.10 -2.96 2.71
CA LYS A 4 -11.69 -4.19 2.14
C LYS A 4 -10.73 -4.83 1.12
N CYS A 5 -9.48 -5.03 1.51
CA CYS A 5 -8.49 -5.75 0.70
C CYS A 5 -8.42 -7.22 1.15
N ASN A 6 -9.57 -7.82 1.52
CA ASN A 6 -9.63 -9.17 2.10
C ASN A 6 -9.41 -10.29 1.07
N ASP A 7 -9.55 -9.99 -0.23
CA ASP A 7 -9.61 -11.04 -1.25
C ASP A 7 -8.31 -11.22 -2.06
N ASP A 8 -7.36 -10.26 -1.98
CA ASP A 8 -6.07 -10.38 -2.67
C ASP A 8 -4.90 -10.40 -1.65
N PRO A 9 -4.32 -11.58 -1.35
CA PRO A 9 -3.20 -11.70 -0.41
C PRO A 9 -1.93 -10.98 -0.90
N ASN A 10 -1.87 -10.58 -2.18
CA ASN A 10 -0.73 -9.85 -2.73
C ASN A 10 -0.84 -8.32 -2.55
N MET A 11 -1.98 -7.81 -2.09
CA MET A 11 -2.16 -6.38 -1.85
C MET A 11 -1.56 -5.93 -0.51
N PRO A 12 -0.92 -4.75 -0.45
CA PRO A 12 -0.33 -4.25 0.79
C PRO A 12 -1.33 -4.05 1.92
N GLN A 13 -1.00 -4.59 3.08
CA GLN A 13 -1.80 -4.47 4.30
C GLN A 13 -1.24 -3.41 5.24
N VAL A 14 -2.10 -2.78 6.04
CA VAL A 14 -1.68 -1.85 7.08
C VAL A 14 -0.75 -2.56 8.07
N GLY A 15 0.37 -1.92 8.39
CA GLY A 15 1.42 -2.48 9.25
C GLY A 15 2.53 -3.22 8.51
N MET A 16 2.31 -3.60 7.24
CA MET A 16 3.32 -4.25 6.40
C MET A 16 4.48 -3.30 6.10
N ILE A 17 5.70 -3.85 5.96
CA ILE A 17 6.85 -3.11 5.44
C ILE A 17 7.07 -3.45 3.98
N VAL A 18 6.97 -2.44 3.13
CA VAL A 18 7.33 -2.50 1.71
C VAL A 18 8.81 -2.22 1.58
N THR A 19 9.55 -3.13 0.95
CA THR A 19 10.99 -3.00 0.71
C THR A 19 11.25 -2.72 -0.77
N HIS A 20 11.99 -1.66 -1.06
CA HIS A 20 12.50 -1.35 -2.39
C HIS A 20 14.03 -1.23 -2.33
N LYS A 21 14.70 -1.26 -3.48
CA LYS A 21 16.16 -1.11 -3.56
C LYS A 21 16.69 0.16 -2.89
N VAL A 22 15.85 1.20 -2.81
CA VAL A 22 16.21 2.53 -2.30
C VAL A 22 15.74 2.81 -0.87
N GLY A 23 15.02 1.87 -0.24
CA GLY A 23 14.51 2.10 1.11
C GLY A 23 13.40 1.15 1.55
N ARG A 24 12.87 1.41 2.75
CA ARG A 24 11.80 0.62 3.37
C ARG A 24 10.74 1.55 3.94
N TRP A 25 9.48 1.20 3.74
CA TRP A 25 8.36 1.99 4.23
C TRP A 25 7.30 1.13 4.88
N LYS A 26 6.77 1.60 6.01
CA LYS A 26 5.65 0.97 6.70
C LYS A 26 4.33 1.51 6.17
N VAL A 27 3.42 0.62 5.79
CA VAL A 27 2.05 0.98 5.40
C VAL A 27 1.28 1.42 6.64
N LEU A 28 0.74 2.64 6.63
CA LEU A 28 0.05 3.21 7.79
C LEU A 28 -1.47 3.12 7.69
N ARG A 29 -2.05 3.45 6.53
CA ARG A 29 -3.49 3.36 6.28
C ARG A 29 -3.80 3.45 4.80
N ASN A 30 -4.88 2.80 4.37
CA ASN A 30 -5.53 3.09 3.10
C ASN A 30 -6.26 4.44 3.19
N ILE A 31 -6.19 5.23 2.12
CA ILE A 31 -6.86 6.54 2.03
C ILE A 31 -7.81 6.64 0.84
N ALA A 32 -7.68 5.75 -0.16
CA ALA A 32 -8.61 5.67 -1.27
C ALA A 32 -8.60 4.27 -1.87
N THR A 33 -9.76 3.85 -2.36
CA THR A 33 -9.95 2.62 -3.12
C THR A 33 -10.68 2.95 -4.41
N GLY A 34 -10.10 2.54 -5.52
CA GLY A 34 -10.68 2.62 -6.85
C GLY A 34 -10.97 1.24 -7.43
N PRO A 35 -11.57 1.19 -8.63
CA PRO A 35 -11.88 -0.07 -9.31
C PRO A 35 -10.62 -0.91 -9.59
N PHE A 36 -9.49 -0.27 -9.91
CA PHE A 36 -8.27 -0.94 -10.34
C PHE A 36 -7.06 -0.70 -9.44
N SER A 37 -7.18 0.14 -8.41
CA SER A 37 -6.06 0.47 -7.55
C SER A 37 -6.48 0.96 -6.18
N ASP A 38 -5.60 0.81 -5.21
CA ASP A 38 -5.73 1.40 -3.88
C ASP A 38 -4.59 2.38 -3.63
N VAL A 39 -4.85 3.39 -2.79
CA VAL A 39 -3.85 4.38 -2.38
C VAL A 39 -3.68 4.33 -0.86
N PHE A 40 -2.42 4.24 -0.44
CA PHE A 40 -2.03 4.15 0.97
C PHE A 40 -1.15 5.32 1.36
N ILE A 41 -1.22 5.70 2.63
CA ILE A 41 -0.16 6.47 3.28
C ILE A 41 0.88 5.49 3.81
N ILE A 42 2.13 5.71 3.43
CA ILE A 42 3.29 4.97 3.93
C ILE A 42 4.25 5.94 4.64
N ALA A 43 5.06 5.43 5.57
CA ALA A 43 6.09 6.22 6.23
C ALA A 43 7.45 5.53 6.13
N ASP A 44 8.50 6.32 5.99
CA ASP A 44 9.88 5.83 6.02
C ASP A 44 10.14 5.13 7.37
N VAL A 45 10.73 3.93 7.32
CA VAL A 45 11.02 3.14 8.52
C VAL A 45 12.08 3.82 9.39
N GLU A 46 13.06 4.48 8.78
CA GLU A 46 14.15 5.19 9.48
C GLU A 46 13.70 6.59 9.93
N ASN A 47 12.70 7.18 9.27
CA ASN A 47 12.13 8.47 9.65
C ASN A 47 10.61 8.50 9.52
N SER A 48 9.92 8.06 10.57
CA SER A 48 8.45 7.96 10.62
C SER A 48 7.70 9.30 10.44
N LYS A 49 8.39 10.44 10.53
CA LYS A 49 7.82 11.76 10.22
C LYS A 49 7.68 12.00 8.71
N ARG A 50 8.49 11.34 7.88
CA ARG A 50 8.42 11.42 6.42
C ARG A 50 7.37 10.44 5.90
N LYS A 51 6.28 10.99 5.36
CA LYS A 51 5.14 10.24 4.84
C LYS A 51 5.02 10.44 3.34
N TYR A 52 4.56 9.40 2.65
CA TYR A 52 4.38 9.36 1.21
C TYR A 52 3.02 8.73 0.87
N ALA A 53 2.57 8.95 -0.37
CA ALA A 53 1.46 8.21 -0.94
C ALA A 53 1.99 7.06 -1.80
N MET A 54 1.39 5.88 -1.67
CA MET A 54 1.70 4.70 -2.47
C MET A 54 0.43 4.24 -3.18
N LYS A 55 0.44 4.25 -4.51
CA LYS A 55 -0.62 3.63 -5.33
C LYS A 55 -0.23 2.18 -5.62
N CYS A 56 -1.15 1.25 -5.42
CA CYS A 56 -1.00 -0.15 -5.77
C CYS A 56 -2.12 -0.57 -6.71
N GLU A 57 -1.77 -1.23 -7.80
CA GLU A 57 -2.73 -1.74 -8.77
C GLU A 57 -3.19 -3.14 -8.36
N LYS A 58 -4.48 -3.41 -8.53
CA LYS A 58 -5.08 -4.72 -8.25
C LYS A 58 -4.74 -5.66 -9.42
N GLN A 59 -4.39 -6.91 -9.13
CA GLN A 59 -4.09 -7.88 -10.19
C GLN A 59 -5.32 -8.21 -11.05
N GLU A 60 -6.51 -8.20 -10.47
CA GLU A 60 -7.76 -8.35 -11.22
C GLU A 60 -7.93 -7.19 -12.23
N GLY A 61 -7.84 -7.53 -13.52
CA GLY A 61 -7.98 -6.58 -14.63
C GLY A 61 -6.67 -6.22 -15.34
N ASN A 62 -5.51 -6.67 -14.85
CA ASN A 62 -4.21 -6.48 -15.53
C ASN A 62 -3.63 -7.82 -16.02
N ALA A 63 -4.47 -8.64 -16.65
CA ALA A 63 -4.00 -9.79 -17.43
C ALA A 63 -3.38 -9.26 -18.74
N ARG A 64 -2.06 -9.15 -18.77
CA ARG A 64 -1.27 -8.99 -19.99
C ARG A 64 -0.33 -10.17 -20.14
#